data_AF-A0A6L8T2V9-F1
#
_entry.id   AF-A0A6L8T2V9-F1
#
_cell.length_a   1.000
_cell.length_b   1.000
_cell.length_c   1.000
_cell.angle_alpha   90.00
_cell.angle_beta   90.00
_cell.angle_gamma   90.00
#
_symmetry.space_group_name_H-M   'P 1'
#
loop_
_entity.id
_entity.type
_entity.pdbx_description
1 polymer ?
#
loop_
_entity_poly.entity_id
_entity_poly.type
_entity_poly.pdbx_seq_one_letter_code
_entity_poly.pdbx_strand_id
1 'polypeptide(L)' 'MKKLKIAMFGHKRIPSREGGVEIVVEQLSTKMVKCGMQVTCFNRGGQFMYSEKKEQLKSYQGIIIKKVPTIDI' A
#
# COMPACT_ATOMS: atom_id res chain seq x y z
N MET A 1 15.92 -0.67 -21.08
CA MET A 1 15.39 -1.68 -20.14
C MET A 1 13.96 -1.33 -19.76
N LYS A 2 13.04 -2.30 -19.74
CA LYS A 2 11.63 -2.08 -19.39
C LYS A 2 11.48 -2.06 -17.87
N LYS A 3 10.87 -1.02 -17.31
CA LYS A 3 10.62 -0.91 -15.86
C LYS A 3 9.62 -1.99 -15.43
N LEU A 4 10.02 -2.90 -14.54
CA LEU A 4 9.14 -3.95 -14.01
C LEU A 4 8.02 -3.31 -13.18
N LYS A 5 6.77 -3.73 -13.42
CA LYS A 5 5.58 -3.25 -12.70
C LYS A 5 5.09 -4.33 -11.75
N ILE A 6 4.96 -3.98 -10.47
CA ILE A 6 4.61 -4.90 -9.38
C ILE A 6 3.32 -4.42 -8.73
N ALA A 7 2.39 -5.34 -8.51
CA ALA A 7 1.15 -5.13 -7.78
C ALA A 7 1.21 -5.86 -6.44
N MET A 8 1.04 -5.14 -5.34
CA MET A 8 0.97 -5.69 -3.98
C MET A 8 -0.47 -5.71 -3.50
N PHE A 9 -0.95 -6.89 -3.12
CA PHE A 9 -2.31 -7.14 -2.64
C PHE A 9 -2.28 -8.10 -1.45
N GLY A 10 -3.33 -8.10 -0.63
CA GLY A 10 -3.50 -9.01 0.50
C GLY A 10 -3.26 -8.39 1.87
N HIS A 11 -2.66 -7.20 1.94
CA HIS A 11 -2.54 -6.41 3.16
C HIS A 11 -3.76 -5.51 3.39
N LYS A 12 -3.98 -5.02 4.62
CA LYS A 12 -5.08 -4.08 4.91
C LYS A 12 -4.82 -2.72 4.25
N ARG A 13 -3.75 -2.05 4.65
CA ARG A 13 -3.36 -0.74 4.12
C ARG A 13 -1.88 -0.46 4.37
N ILE A 14 -1.26 0.32 3.49
CA ILE A 14 0.08 0.90 3.65
C ILE A 14 -0.02 2.41 3.40
N PRO A 15 0.60 3.27 4.22
CA PRO A 15 1.36 2.93 5.42
C PRO A 15 0.47 2.42 6.56
N SER A 16 0.97 1.43 7.32
CA SER A 16 0.29 0.92 8.51
C SER A 16 1.27 0.30 9.49
N ARG A 17 0.95 0.44 10.78
CA ARG A 17 1.66 -0.18 11.91
C ARG A 17 0.77 -1.14 12.69
N GLU A 18 -0.37 -1.52 12.13
CA GLU A 18 -1.39 -2.34 12.79
C GLU A 18 -1.04 -3.82 12.81
N GLY A 19 -0.23 -4.30 11.85
CA GLY A 19 0.08 -5.72 11.70
C GLY A 19 1.45 -5.96 11.09
N GLY A 20 2.02 -7.13 11.39
CA GLY A 20 3.33 -7.53 10.88
C GLY A 20 3.35 -7.66 9.35
N VAL A 21 2.25 -8.09 8.74
CA VAL A 21 2.11 -8.18 7.28
C VAL A 21 2.25 -6.80 6.66
N GLU A 22 1.54 -5.80 7.18
CA GLU A 22 1.59 -4.44 6.64
C GLU A 22 3.00 -3.84 6.73
N ILE A 23 3.68 -4.05 7.87
CA ILE A 23 5.06 -3.56 8.06
C ILE A 23 6.00 -4.20 7.04
N VAL A 24 5.91 -5.52 6.84
CA VAL A 24 6.78 -6.24 5.91
C VAL A 24 6.49 -5.83 4.45
N VAL A 25 5.22 -5.73 4.06
CA VAL A 25 4.85 -5.33 2.69
C VAL A 25 5.27 -3.89 2.41
N GLU A 26 5.18 -2.99 3.39
CA GLU A 26 5.71 -1.62 3.27
C GLU A 26 7.22 -1.63 3.02
N GLN A 27 7.98 -2.30 3.90
CA GLN A 27 9.44 -2.36 3.79
C GLN A 27 9.92 -3.01 2.47
N LEU A 28 9.25 -4.08 2.04
CA LEU A 28 9.54 -4.77 0.78
C LEU A 28 9.26 -3.86 -0.42
N SER A 29 8.10 -3.21 -0.42
CA SER A 29 7.69 -2.31 -1.50
C SER A 29 8.65 -1.13 -1.64
N THR A 30 9.08 -0.54 -0.53
CA THR A 30 10.07 0.55 -0.53
C THR A 30 11.42 0.10 -1.07
N LYS A 31 11.90 -1.10 -0.70
CA LYS A 31 13.13 -1.68 -1.28
C LYS A 31 12.98 -1.90 -2.79
N MET A 32 11.85 -2.41 -3.25
CA MET A 32 11.62 -2.65 -4.67
C MET A 32 11.57 -1.35 -5.48
N VAL A 33 10.95 -0.29 -4.96
CA VAL A 33 10.98 1.04 -5.58
C VAL A 33 12.43 1.56 -5.69
N LYS A 34 13.24 1.39 -4.64
CA LYS A 34 14.68 1.77 -4.66
C LYS A 34 15.49 0.99 -5.70
N CYS A 35 15.13 -0.26 -5.98
CA CYS A 35 15.71 -1.04 -7.07
C CYS A 35 15.24 -0.61 -8.48
N GLY A 36 14.47 0.48 -8.59
CA GLY A 36 14.03 1.03 -9.87
C GLY A 36 12.75 0.41 -10.42
N MET A 37 12.01 -0.37 -9.63
CA MET A 37 10.73 -0.97 -10.04
C MET A 37 9.56 0.00 -9.82
N GLN A 38 8.46 -0.20 -10.54
CA GLN A 38 7.21 0.52 -10.29
C GLN A 38 6.29 -0.36 -9.43
N VAL A 39 6.12 0.00 -8.16
CA VAL A 39 5.28 -0.76 -7.23
C VAL A 39 3.96 -0.04 -6.99
N THR A 40 2.86 -0.79 -7.07
CA THR A 40 1.51 -0.31 -6.72
C THR A 40 0.94 -1.16 -5.59
N CYS A 41 0.61 -0.54 -4.46
CA CYS A 41 -0.07 -1.18 -3.34
C CYS A 41 -1.57 -0.90 -3.39
N PHE A 42 -2.36 -1.97 -3.29
CA PHE A 42 -3.81 -1.92 -3.31
C PHE A 42 -4.35 -2.04 -1.88
N ASN A 43 -4.63 -0.90 -1.26
CA ASN A 43 -5.17 -0.82 0.08
C ASN A 43 -6.66 -1.17 0.07
N ARG A 44 -7.10 -1.99 1.01
CA ARG A 44 -8.52 -2.30 1.21
C ARG A 44 -9.29 -1.02 1.52
N GLY A 45 -10.46 -0.91 0.90
CA GLY A 45 -11.49 0.03 1.29
C GLY A 45 -12.13 -0.35 2.63
N GLY A 46 -12.85 0.60 3.23
CA GLY A 46 -13.47 0.48 4.55
C GLY A 46 -13.34 1.77 5.36
N GLN A 47 -14.27 2.00 6.29
CA GLN A 47 -14.13 3.02 7.32
C GLN A 47 -13.30 2.43 8.46
N PHE A 48 -12.01 2.78 8.52
CA PHE A 48 -11.18 2.41 9.65
C PHE A 48 -11.53 3.36 10.81
N MET A 49 -12.14 2.85 11.89
CA MET A 49 -12.62 3.64 13.03
C MET A 49 -11.52 4.31 13.88
N TYR A 50 -10.24 4.17 13.52
CA TYR A 50 -9.16 4.82 14.25
C TYR A 50 -8.63 6.04 13.50
N SER A 51 -9.17 7.18 13.92
CA SER A 51 -8.51 8.47 14.06
C SER A 51 -8.09 9.19 12.79
N GLU A 52 -8.71 10.36 12.64
CA GLU A 52 -8.24 11.54 11.89
C GLU A 52 -7.98 11.30 10.41
N LYS A 53 -8.88 11.84 9.57
CA LYS A 53 -8.70 12.15 8.13
C LYS A 53 -7.26 11.90 7.61
N LYS A 54 -6.88 10.64 7.43
CA LYS A 54 -5.65 10.30 6.72
C LYS A 54 -5.98 10.55 5.27
N GLU A 55 -5.51 11.70 4.78
CA GLU A 55 -5.59 12.07 3.37
C GLU A 55 -5.29 10.84 2.51
N GLN A 56 -6.08 10.65 1.45
CA GLN A 56 -5.88 9.55 0.53
C GLN A 56 -4.54 9.74 -0.18
N LEU A 57 -3.47 9.20 0.41
CA LEU A 57 -2.15 9.22 -0.15
C LEU A 57 -2.21 8.51 -1.50
N LYS A 58 -1.97 9.25 -2.59
CA LYS A 58 -1.83 8.69 -3.94
C LYS A 58 -0.48 7.99 -4.10
N SER A 59 0.51 8.37 -3.30
CA SER A 59 1.83 7.77 -3.26
C SER A 59 2.43 7.84 -1.87
N TYR A 60 3.34 6.90 -1.58
CA TYR A 60 4.08 6.83 -0.32
C TYR A 60 5.46 6.23 -0.58
N GLN A 61 6.55 6.92 -0.22
CA GLN A 61 7.93 6.44 -0.46
C GLN A 61 8.19 5.96 -1.91
N GLY A 62 7.55 6.61 -2.89
CA GLY A 62 7.63 6.23 -4.32
C GLY A 62 6.77 5.02 -4.72
N ILE A 63 6.04 4.42 -3.78
CA ILE A 63 5.01 3.41 -4.02
C ILE A 63 3.73 4.14 -4.46
N ILE A 64 3.05 3.61 -5.48
CA ILE A 64 1.73 4.09 -5.90
C ILE A 64 0.69 3.44 -5.01
N ILE A 65 -0.18 4.22 -4.37
CA ILE A 65 -1.25 3.67 -3.55
C ILE A 65 -2.57 3.79 -4.30
N LYS A 66 -3.28 2.66 -4.41
CA LYS A 66 -4.65 2.59 -4.91
C LYS A 66 -5.55 2.00 -3.84
N LYS A 67 -6.78 2.50 -3.76
CA LYS A 67 -7.81 1.92 -2.90
C LYS A 67 -8.64 0.94 -3.72
N VAL A 68 -8.90 -0.24 -3.19
CA VAL A 68 -9.84 -1.21 -3.77
C VAL A 68 -11.16 -1.17 -3.00
N PRO A 69 -12.32 -1.35 -3.65
CA PRO A 69 -13.57 -1.52 -2.94
C PRO A 69 -13.52 -2.80 -2.11
N THR A 70 -14.05 -2.75 -0.89
CA THR A 70 -14.21 -3.91 -0.02
C THR A 70 -15.70 -4.07 0.25
N ILE A 71 -16.17 -5.31 0.28
CA ILE A 71 -17.53 -5.63 0.70
C ILE A 71 -17.49 -5.74 2.22
N ASP A 72 -18.27 -4.91 2.91
CA ASP A 72 -18.53 -5.07 4.34
C ASP A 72 -19.58 -6.19 4.46
N ILE A 73 -19.20 -7.32 5.06
CA ILE A 73 -20.07 -8.47 5.33
C ILE A 73 -20.37 -8.49 6.83
#